data_AF-A0A922MK19-F1
#
_entry.id   AF-A0A922MK19-F1
#
_cell.length_a   1.000
_cell.length_b   1.000
_cell.length_c   1.000
_cell.angle_alpha   90.00
_cell.angle_beta   90.00
_cell.angle_gamma   90.00
#
_symmetry.space_group_name_H-M   'P 1'
#
loop_
_entity.id
_entity.type
_entity.pdbx_description
1 polymer ?
#
loop_
_entity_poly.entity_id
_entity_poly.type
_entity_poly.pdbx_seq_one_letter_code
_entity_poly.pdbx_strand_id
1 'polypeptide(L)'
;MVRVQANVEPSVRGNAAFVSSLVALVAEHVSRAAGAATPAPDKAALEREKALLEAYAPLLTALLEGQPQLQLAAVYAVQVHAHHHRYPKGMLLRWFMYLYNLEVCEEDAFLRWREDVTDAYPGKGEALFQVNTWLTWLQQQESEDEEAED
;
A
#
# COMPACT_ATOMS: atom_id res chain seq x y z
N MET A 1 14.38 5.36 12.87
CA MET A 1 13.08 4.68 13.07
C MET A 1 12.48 4.77 14.48
N VAL A 2 13.22 5.17 15.54
CA VAL A 2 12.75 5.13 16.95
C VAL A 2 11.66 6.15 17.34
N ARG A 3 11.35 7.16 16.52
CA ARG A 3 10.55 8.32 16.98
C ARG A 3 9.04 8.09 17.05
N VAL A 4 8.43 7.29 16.18
CA VAL A 4 6.96 7.10 16.22
C VAL A 4 6.57 6.17 17.37
N GLN A 5 7.27 5.05 17.54
CA GLN A 5 7.02 4.11 18.64
C GLN A 5 7.28 4.72 20.03
N ALA A 6 8.22 5.66 20.13
CA ALA A 6 8.55 6.33 21.39
C ALA A 6 7.62 7.52 21.75
N ASN A 7 6.93 8.11 20.77
CA ASN A 7 6.15 9.35 20.97
C ASN A 7 4.64 9.20 20.71
N VAL A 8 4.16 8.01 20.32
CA VAL A 8 2.74 7.74 20.06
C VAL A 8 2.26 6.60 20.95
N GLU A 9 1.18 6.84 21.70
CA GLU A 9 0.57 5.85 22.57
C GLU A 9 0.16 4.58 21.79
N PRO A 10 0.27 3.37 22.38
CA PRO A 10 -0.12 2.12 21.71
C PRO A 10 -1.57 2.12 21.20
N SER A 11 -2.50 2.70 21.95
CA SER A 11 -3.92 2.85 21.57
C SER A 11 -4.12 3.67 20.30
N VAL A 12 -3.27 4.68 20.08
CA VAL A 12 -3.30 5.53 18.88
C VAL A 12 -2.64 4.83 17.70
N ARG A 13 -1.61 4.02 17.94
CA ARG A 13 -0.94 3.21 16.91
C ARG A 13 -1.86 2.12 16.32
N GLY A 14 -2.72 1.52 17.14
CA GLY A 14 -3.72 0.54 16.69
C GLY A 14 -4.94 1.14 15.98
N ASN A 15 -4.98 2.45 15.77
CA ASN A 15 -6.11 3.12 15.13
C ASN A 15 -5.91 3.18 13.61
N ALA A 16 -6.85 2.60 12.86
CA ALA A 16 -6.85 2.61 11.40
C ALA A 16 -6.72 4.04 10.81
N ALA A 17 -7.34 5.05 11.42
CA ALA A 17 -7.24 6.43 10.94
C ALA A 17 -5.81 7.01 11.09
N PHE A 18 -5.09 6.64 12.16
CA PHE A 18 -3.69 7.03 12.33
C PHE A 18 -2.82 6.36 11.27
N VAL A 19 -2.99 5.05 11.08
CA VAL A 19 -2.24 4.29 10.08
C VAL A 19 -2.50 4.83 8.67
N SER A 20 -3.75 5.01 8.28
CA SER A 20 -4.09 5.56 6.97
C SER A 20 -3.49 6.95 6.77
N SER A 21 -3.49 7.79 7.80
CA SER A 21 -2.86 9.12 7.74
C SER A 21 -1.35 9.04 7.55
N LEU A 22 -0.67 8.17 8.30
CA LEU A 22 0.78 8.01 8.19
C LEU A 22 1.18 7.42 6.84
N VAL A 23 0.49 6.38 6.36
CA VAL A 23 0.75 5.77 5.06
C VAL A 23 0.52 6.78 3.94
N ALA A 24 -0.56 7.57 3.99
CA ALA A 24 -0.80 8.64 3.02
C ALA A 24 0.32 9.70 3.05
N LEU A 25 0.81 10.10 4.23
CA LEU A 25 1.92 11.05 4.36
C LEU A 25 3.23 10.49 3.77
N VAL A 26 3.53 9.22 4.02
CA VAL A 26 4.71 8.55 3.44
C VAL A 26 4.56 8.49 1.92
N ALA A 27 3.40 8.09 1.41
CA ALA A 27 3.16 7.99 -0.03
C ALA A 27 3.27 9.34 -0.74
N GLU A 28 2.70 10.40 -0.17
CA GLU A 28 2.84 11.77 -0.66
C GLU A 28 4.29 12.22 -0.64
N HIS A 29 5.00 12.03 0.47
CA HIS A 29 6.40 12.40 0.59
C HIS A 29 7.29 11.68 -0.43
N VAL A 30 7.14 10.36 -0.55
CA VAL A 30 7.92 9.50 -1.44
C VAL A 30 7.66 9.88 -2.90
N SER A 31 6.39 9.93 -3.34
CA SER A 31 6.07 10.25 -4.74
C SER A 31 6.49 11.68 -5.11
N ARG A 32 6.37 12.65 -4.19
CA ARG A 32 6.82 14.03 -4.41
C ARG A 32 8.35 14.15 -4.47
N ALA A 33 9.06 13.56 -3.52
CA ALA A 33 10.53 13.62 -3.46
C ALA A 33 11.18 12.89 -4.65
N ALA A 34 10.55 11.82 -5.14
CA ALA A 34 10.96 11.13 -6.34
C ALA A 34 10.60 11.88 -7.64
N GLY A 35 9.63 12.79 -7.61
CA GLY A 35 9.03 13.35 -8.84
C GLY A 35 8.22 12.33 -9.63
N ALA A 36 7.74 11.27 -8.96
CA ALA A 36 7.03 10.14 -9.55
C ALA A 36 5.50 10.33 -9.60
N ALA A 37 4.98 11.39 -8.95
CA ALA A 37 3.56 11.78 -8.91
C ALA A 37 3.05 12.43 -10.22
N THR A 38 3.68 12.11 -11.36
CA THR A 38 3.34 12.70 -12.66
C THR A 38 2.68 11.65 -13.58
N PRO A 39 1.98 12.04 -14.66
CA PRO A 39 1.36 11.09 -15.60
C PRO A 39 2.35 10.14 -16.29
N ALA A 40 3.60 10.56 -16.44
CA ALA A 40 4.64 9.82 -17.15
C ALA A 40 6.00 10.04 -16.45
N PRO A 41 6.22 9.42 -15.28
CA PRO A 41 7.49 9.53 -14.57
C PRO A 41 8.59 8.83 -15.37
N ASP A 42 9.77 9.43 -15.43
CA ASP A 42 10.92 8.79 -16.06
C ASP A 42 11.49 7.66 -15.18
N LYS A 43 12.34 6.83 -15.78
CA LYS A 43 12.97 5.69 -15.06
C LYS A 43 13.72 6.16 -13.80
N ALA A 44 14.40 7.30 -13.85
CA ALA A 44 15.16 7.81 -12.71
C ALA A 44 14.25 8.25 -11.55
N ALA A 45 13.05 8.76 -11.83
CA ALA A 45 12.03 9.04 -10.84
C ALA A 45 11.50 7.75 -10.21
N LEU A 46 11.24 6.72 -11.00
CA LEU A 46 10.76 5.43 -10.50
C LEU A 46 11.78 4.72 -9.60
N GLU A 47 13.06 4.72 -9.97
CA GLU A 47 14.13 4.15 -9.13
C GLU A 47 14.29 4.92 -7.81
N ARG A 48 14.15 6.26 -7.85
CA ARG A 48 14.15 7.08 -6.63
C ARG A 48 12.94 6.80 -5.74
N GLU A 49 11.75 6.62 -6.34
CA GLU A 49 10.53 6.27 -5.61
C GLU A 49 10.71 4.95 -4.86
N LYS A 50 11.21 3.93 -5.56
CA LYS A 50 11.54 2.61 -4.99
C LYS A 50 12.54 2.72 -3.83
N ALA A 51 13.67 3.38 -4.05
CA ALA A 51 14.72 3.52 -3.03
C ALA A 51 14.25 4.27 -1.78
N LEU A 52 13.41 5.30 -1.95
CA LEU A 52 12.82 6.02 -0.82
C LEU A 52 11.86 5.13 -0.05
N LEU A 53 11.00 4.37 -0.73
CA LEU A 53 10.05 3.49 -0.06
C LEU A 53 10.76 2.33 0.65
N GLU A 54 11.81 1.75 0.08
CA GLU A 54 12.68 0.78 0.75
C GLU A 54 13.23 1.33 2.07
N ALA A 55 13.62 2.61 2.11
CA ALA A 55 14.08 3.25 3.34
C ALA A 55 12.97 3.44 4.39
N TYR A 56 11.70 3.56 3.98
CA TYR A 56 10.54 3.66 4.87
C TYR A 56 9.93 2.29 5.22
N ALA A 57 10.22 1.22 4.47
CA ALA A 57 9.59 -0.09 4.65
C ALA A 57 9.68 -0.61 6.10
N PRO A 58 10.83 -0.59 6.80
CA PRO A 58 10.88 -1.11 8.16
C PRO A 58 10.03 -0.30 9.17
N LEU A 59 9.70 0.96 8.88
CA LEU A 59 8.79 1.75 9.70
C LEU A 59 7.35 1.31 9.47
N LEU A 60 6.98 1.07 8.22
CA LEU A 60 5.65 0.60 7.84
C LEU A 60 5.43 -0.82 8.35
N THR A 61 6.36 -1.74 8.12
CA THR A 61 6.30 -3.11 8.64
C THR A 61 6.15 -3.12 10.16
N ALA A 62 6.98 -2.36 10.90
CA ALA A 62 6.88 -2.30 12.36
C ALA A 62 5.57 -1.71 12.92
N LEU A 63 4.71 -1.11 12.07
CA LEU A 63 3.38 -0.64 12.43
C LEU A 63 2.27 -1.61 12.02
N LEU A 64 2.48 -2.37 10.96
CA LEU A 64 1.44 -3.16 10.27
C LEU A 64 1.57 -4.68 10.49
N GLU A 65 2.77 -5.15 10.80
CA GLU A 65 3.08 -6.57 10.99
C GLU A 65 2.14 -7.20 12.03
N GLY A 66 1.54 -8.35 11.66
CA GLY A 66 0.59 -9.08 12.49
C GLY A 66 -0.74 -8.37 12.75
N GLN A 67 -1.06 -7.30 12.01
CA GLN A 67 -2.30 -6.54 12.17
C GLN A 67 -3.07 -6.40 10.83
N PRO A 68 -3.85 -7.42 10.45
CA PRO A 68 -4.54 -7.45 9.15
C PRO A 68 -5.45 -6.23 8.88
N GLN A 69 -6.14 -5.75 9.91
CA GLN A 69 -6.98 -4.55 9.81
C GLN A 69 -6.18 -3.28 9.51
N LEU A 70 -4.92 -3.18 9.96
CA LEU A 70 -4.07 -2.03 9.69
C LEU A 70 -3.42 -2.13 8.31
N GLN A 71 -3.08 -3.34 7.87
CA GLN A 71 -2.63 -3.58 6.49
C GLN A 71 -3.73 -3.22 5.48
N LEU A 72 -4.98 -3.64 5.73
CA LEU A 72 -6.13 -3.21 4.92
C LEU A 72 -6.28 -1.67 4.89
N ALA A 73 -6.11 -1.01 6.04
CA ALA A 73 -6.15 0.45 6.13
C ALA A 73 -5.00 1.13 5.34
N ALA A 74 -3.83 0.48 5.24
CA ALA A 74 -2.71 0.94 4.42
C ALA A 74 -3.00 0.79 2.92
N VAL A 75 -3.60 -0.33 2.50
CA VAL A 75 -4.04 -0.54 1.10
C VAL A 75 -5.06 0.53 0.69
N TYR A 76 -6.03 0.83 1.56
CA TYR A 76 -6.98 1.93 1.32
C TYR A 76 -6.29 3.30 1.26
N ALA A 77 -5.30 3.56 2.12
CA ALA A 77 -4.55 4.82 2.07
C ALA A 77 -3.82 5.01 0.73
N VAL A 78 -3.24 3.94 0.18
CA VAL A 78 -2.61 3.95 -1.15
C VAL A 78 -3.64 4.16 -2.27
N GLN A 79 -4.84 3.55 -2.18
CA GLN A 79 -5.93 3.83 -3.11
C GLN A 79 -6.29 5.33 -3.11
N VAL A 80 -6.45 5.93 -1.93
CA VAL A 80 -6.79 7.35 -1.77
C VAL A 80 -5.66 8.24 -2.29
N HIS A 81 -4.40 7.88 -2.07
CA HIS A 81 -3.23 8.58 -2.64
C HIS A 81 -3.26 8.60 -4.16
N ALA A 82 -3.50 7.44 -4.79
CA ALA A 82 -3.62 7.35 -6.24
C ALA A 82 -4.84 8.14 -6.77
N HIS A 83 -5.99 8.07 -6.09
CA HIS A 83 -7.19 8.87 -6.41
C HIS A 83 -6.93 10.39 -6.34
N HIS A 84 -6.20 10.84 -5.32
CA HIS A 84 -5.79 12.24 -5.17
C HIS A 84 -5.00 12.72 -6.41
N HIS A 85 -4.15 11.85 -6.96
CA HIS A 85 -3.37 12.09 -8.16
C HIS A 85 -4.10 11.77 -9.47
N ARG A 86 -5.41 11.46 -9.43
CA ARG A 86 -6.22 11.09 -10.61
C ARG A 86 -5.72 9.83 -11.31
N TYR A 87 -5.27 8.86 -10.53
CA TYR A 87 -4.80 7.55 -10.96
C TYR A 87 -3.87 7.55 -12.19
N PRO A 88 -2.68 8.19 -12.10
CA PRO A 88 -1.68 8.12 -13.16
C PRO A 88 -1.42 6.66 -13.54
N LYS A 89 -1.28 6.38 -14.85
CA LYS A 89 -1.19 5.01 -15.36
C LYS A 89 -0.08 4.24 -14.66
N GLY A 90 -0.45 3.14 -13.99
CA GLY A 90 0.49 2.24 -13.33
C GLY A 90 0.98 2.72 -11.96
N MET A 91 0.55 3.89 -11.46
CA MET A 91 0.92 4.35 -10.12
C MET A 91 0.36 3.44 -9.03
N LEU A 92 -0.95 3.13 -9.07
CA LEU A 92 -1.59 2.29 -8.06
C LEU A 92 -0.98 0.88 -8.04
N LEU A 93 -0.87 0.25 -9.21
CA LEU A 93 -0.26 -1.07 -9.33
C LEU A 93 1.18 -1.09 -8.79
N ARG A 94 1.98 -0.09 -9.13
CA ARG A 94 3.36 0.01 -8.65
C ARG A 94 3.43 0.13 -7.12
N TRP A 95 2.56 0.92 -6.51
CA TRP A 95 2.47 1.01 -5.05
C TRP A 95 2.01 -0.29 -4.39
N PHE A 96 1.03 -1.00 -4.98
CA PHE A 96 0.61 -2.32 -4.50
C PHE A 96 1.78 -3.32 -4.54
N MET A 97 2.49 -3.37 -5.67
CA MET A 97 3.68 -4.20 -5.82
C MET A 97 4.78 -3.84 -4.82
N TYR A 98 4.95 -2.56 -4.47
CA TYR A 98 5.91 -2.18 -3.44
C TYR A 98 5.52 -2.69 -2.06
N LEU A 99 4.26 -2.51 -1.67
CA LEU A 99 3.78 -2.98 -0.36
C LEU A 99 3.87 -4.51 -0.23
N TYR A 100 3.59 -5.22 -1.32
CA TYR A 100 3.71 -6.68 -1.41
C TYR A 100 5.18 -7.14 -1.40
N ASN A 101 6.01 -6.69 -2.34
CA ASN A 101 7.39 -7.16 -2.49
C ASN A 101 8.32 -6.78 -1.32
N LEU A 102 7.97 -5.73 -0.56
CA LEU A 102 8.71 -5.31 0.62
C LEU A 102 8.13 -5.91 1.92
N GLU A 103 7.18 -6.85 1.80
CA GLU A 103 6.55 -7.55 2.93
C GLU A 103 5.94 -6.56 3.95
N VAL A 104 5.40 -5.44 3.45
CA VAL A 104 4.73 -4.44 4.28
C VAL A 104 3.26 -4.82 4.49
N CYS A 105 2.66 -5.48 3.50
CA CYS A 105 1.30 -6.02 3.58
C CYS A 105 1.29 -7.44 3.01
N GLU A 106 0.58 -8.33 3.70
CA GLU A 106 0.33 -9.71 3.30
C GLU A 106 -0.72 -9.78 2.18
N GLU A 107 -0.80 -10.92 1.51
CA GLU A 107 -1.70 -11.16 0.38
C GLU A 107 -3.17 -10.95 0.75
N ASP A 108 -3.57 -11.46 1.92
CA ASP A 108 -4.90 -11.32 2.52
C ASP A 108 -5.35 -9.85 2.55
N ALA A 109 -4.45 -8.90 2.81
CA ALA A 109 -4.81 -7.48 2.87
C ALA A 109 -5.30 -6.95 1.51
N PHE A 110 -4.68 -7.39 0.40
CA PHE A 110 -5.07 -6.99 -0.95
C PHE A 110 -6.32 -7.71 -1.43
N LEU A 111 -6.47 -8.99 -1.09
CA LEU A 111 -7.65 -9.79 -1.45
C LEU A 111 -8.89 -9.34 -0.67
N ARG A 112 -8.77 -9.11 0.64
CA ARG A 112 -9.85 -8.49 1.42
C ARG A 112 -10.17 -7.10 0.94
N TRP A 113 -9.16 -6.30 0.58
CA TRP A 113 -9.43 -5.02 -0.07
C TRP A 113 -10.25 -5.23 -1.34
N ARG A 114 -9.91 -6.17 -2.22
CA ARG A 114 -10.66 -6.43 -3.46
C ARG A 114 -12.15 -6.72 -3.19
N GLU A 115 -12.43 -7.54 -2.18
CA GLU A 115 -13.79 -8.01 -1.86
C GLU A 115 -14.61 -7.04 -1.01
N ASP A 116 -13.93 -6.17 -0.25
CA ASP A 116 -14.59 -5.24 0.66
C ASP A 116 -15.40 -4.18 -0.09
N VAL A 117 -16.71 -4.18 0.19
CA VAL A 117 -17.70 -3.25 -0.37
C VAL A 117 -17.99 -2.17 0.67
N THR A 118 -17.34 -1.02 0.50
CA THR A 118 -17.50 0.14 1.37
C THR A 118 -17.51 1.43 0.56
N ASP A 119 -18.29 2.41 1.01
CA ASP A 119 -18.35 3.77 0.45
C ASP A 119 -17.48 4.78 1.24
N ALA A 120 -16.75 4.30 2.26
CA ALA A 120 -15.90 5.13 3.10
C ALA A 120 -14.70 5.77 2.35
N TYR A 121 -14.29 5.18 1.23
CA TYR A 121 -13.11 5.61 0.46
C TYR A 121 -13.45 5.81 -1.02
N PRO A 122 -13.02 6.92 -1.65
CA PRO A 122 -13.31 7.21 -3.05
C PRO A 122 -12.46 6.36 -4.01
N GLY A 123 -12.96 6.19 -5.24
CA GLY A 123 -12.17 5.68 -6.36
C GLY A 123 -12.02 4.16 -6.48
N LYS A 124 -12.69 3.37 -5.63
CA LYS A 124 -12.58 1.90 -5.61
C LYS A 124 -12.80 1.23 -6.97
N GLY A 125 -13.80 1.66 -7.75
CA GLY A 125 -14.08 1.08 -9.06
C GLY A 125 -12.96 1.28 -10.09
N GLU A 126 -12.39 2.48 -10.14
CA GLU A 126 -11.24 2.78 -11.03
C GLU A 126 -9.96 2.08 -10.54
N ALA A 127 -9.76 2.03 -9.22
CA ALA A 127 -8.67 1.29 -8.62
C ALA A 127 -8.70 -0.19 -9.03
N LEU A 128 -9.85 -0.85 -8.86
CA LEU A 128 -10.06 -2.25 -9.28
C LEU A 128 -9.75 -2.42 -10.77
N PHE A 129 -10.21 -1.52 -11.64
CA PHE A 129 -9.90 -1.59 -13.06
C PHE A 129 -8.40 -1.61 -13.37
N GLN A 130 -7.57 -0.91 -12.58
CA GLN A 130 -6.12 -0.87 -12.80
C GLN A 130 -5.37 -2.10 -12.27
N VAL A 131 -5.83 -2.72 -11.18
CA VAL A 131 -5.06 -3.76 -10.46
C VAL A 131 -5.69 -5.15 -10.49
N ASN A 132 -6.90 -5.33 -11.03
CA ASN A 132 -7.60 -6.63 -10.99
C ASN A 132 -6.82 -7.78 -11.63
N THR A 133 -6.05 -7.52 -12.69
CA THR A 133 -5.17 -8.55 -13.29
C THR A 133 -4.12 -9.03 -12.30
N TRP A 134 -3.47 -8.11 -11.57
CA TRP A 134 -2.49 -8.46 -10.55
C TRP A 134 -3.12 -9.18 -9.37
N LEU A 135 -4.31 -8.74 -8.92
CA LEU A 135 -5.05 -9.43 -7.86
C LEU A 135 -5.49 -10.85 -8.22
N THR A 136 -5.82 -11.08 -9.49
CA THR A 136 -6.18 -12.42 -9.97
C THR A 136 -4.96 -13.33 -9.99
N TRP A 137 -3.79 -12.80 -10.38
CA TRP A 137 -2.53 -13.53 -10.25
C TRP A 137 -2.19 -13.83 -8.79
N LEU A 138 -2.36 -12.86 -7.89
CA LEU A 138 -2.07 -13.02 -6.46
C LEU A 138 -2.91 -14.16 -5.85
N GLN A 139 -4.21 -14.17 -6.13
CA GLN A 139 -5.12 -15.23 -5.67
C GLN A 139 -4.75 -16.63 -6.20
N GLN A 140 -4.19 -16.72 -7.41
CA GLN A 140 -3.75 -17.99 -7.99
C GLN A 140 -2.47 -18.50 -7.31
N GLN A 141 -1.54 -17.61 -6.99
CA GLN A 141 -0.31 -17.98 -6.27
C GLN A 141 -0.63 -18.50 -4.88
N GLU A 142 -1.52 -17.82 -4.13
CA GLU A 142 -1.97 -18.28 -2.81
C GLU A 142 -2.53 -19.71 -2.86
N SER A 143 -3.39 -20.02 -3.83
CA SER A 143 -3.95 -21.37 -3.99
C SER A 143 -2.90 -22.43 -4.35
N GLU A 144 -1.91 -22.08 -5.18
CA GLU A 144 -0.82 -23.00 -5.57
C GLU A 144 0.12 -23.31 -4.40
N ASP A 145 0.38 -22.33 -3.53
CA ASP A 145 1.22 -22.51 -2.34
C ASP A 145 0.49 -23.36 -1.27
N GLU A 146 -0.82 -23.14 -1.06
CA GLU A 146 -1.63 -23.98 -0.16
C GLU A 146 -1.69 -25.45 -0.61
N GLU A 147 -1.84 -25.72 -1.92
CA GLU A 147 -1.84 -27.09 -2.47
C GLU A 147 -0.48 -27.80 -2.35
N ALA A 148 0.63 -27.06 -2.20
CA ALA A 148 1.98 -27.62 -2.08
C ALA A 148 2.38 -27.99 -0.65
N GLU A 149 1.66 -27.47 0.36
CA GLU A 149 1.93 -27.71 1.79
C GLU A 149 1.16 -28.93 2.37
N ASP A 150 0.24 -29.52 1.61
CA ASP A 150 -0.52 -30.75 1.93
C ASP A 150 0.12 -32.05 1.35
#